data_AF-A0A7S1LVV8-F1
#
_entry.id   AF-A0A7S1LVV8-F1
#
_cell.length_a   1.000
_cell.length_b   1.000
_cell.length_c   1.000
_cell.angle_alpha   90.00
_cell.angle_beta   90.00
_cell.angle_gamma   90.00
#
_symmetry.space_group_name_H-M   'P 1'
#
loop_
_entity.id
_entity.type
_entity.pdbx_description
1 polymer ?
#
loop_
_entity_poly.entity_id
_entity_poly.type
_entity_poly.pdbx_seq_one_letter_code
_entity_poly.pdbx_strand_id
1 'polypeptide(L)'
;EELQASARKEERQAAEAEAERAERAEREEQERKRRLEEDHVRERRARDEKRFEEQQRREIRRLQKETEEARKRRKEQEEWEAEVRRKFKEEAQMVEETRQRERQKLASNEEDMQAEFLRQQAQREQRRREEAQQREQQARQRAEVGGERHNAPEHSSGGGAHSRARAAPKAGRHEDSPARTMRASSLSTGKLRASQELEQARAAALRQLAALRDLPEKEARQKAFKDLLRAWHPDKNPSSVEVATAVFQLLQSERSRILK
;
A
#
# COMPACT_ATOMS: atom_id res chain seq x y z
N GLU A 1 35.97 96.62 71.15
CA GLU A 1 34.98 95.54 71.13
C GLU A 1 34.24 95.44 69.79
N GLU A 2 33.82 96.55 69.17
CA GLU A 2 33.11 96.51 67.87
C GLU A 2 33.90 95.84 66.72
N LEU A 3 35.21 96.08 66.59
CA LEU A 3 36.04 95.40 65.58
C LEU A 3 36.10 93.88 65.77
N GLN A 4 36.09 93.41 67.02
CA GLN A 4 36.06 91.97 67.32
C GLN A 4 34.69 91.35 67.04
N ALA A 5 33.60 92.10 67.24
CA ALA A 5 32.26 91.68 66.87
C ALA A 5 32.08 91.60 65.34
N SER A 6 32.64 92.55 64.58
CA SER A 6 32.63 92.53 63.11
C SER A 6 33.41 91.33 62.56
N ALA A 7 34.62 91.08 63.06
CA ALA A 7 35.44 89.94 62.63
C ALA A 7 34.73 88.59 62.88
N ARG A 8 34.07 88.42 64.03
CA ARG A 8 33.28 87.21 64.34
C ARG A 8 32.05 87.07 63.44
N LYS A 9 31.45 88.17 63.00
CA LYS A 9 30.32 88.15 62.07
C LYS A 9 30.78 87.76 60.67
N GLU A 10 31.91 88.30 60.21
CA GLU A 10 32.53 87.91 58.94
C GLU A 10 32.97 86.44 58.95
N GLU A 11 33.55 85.96 60.04
CA GLU A 11 33.94 84.55 60.21
C GLU A 11 32.72 83.61 60.17
N ARG A 12 31.61 83.98 60.81
CA ARG A 12 30.35 83.23 60.72
C ARG A 12 29.77 83.23 59.31
N GLN A 13 29.80 84.37 58.61
CA GLN A 13 29.34 84.47 57.23
C GLN A 13 30.22 83.67 56.27
N ALA A 14 31.53 83.65 56.49
CA ALA A 14 32.47 82.83 55.71
C ALA A 14 32.22 81.33 55.95
N ALA A 15 32.04 80.91 57.22
CA ALA A 15 31.71 79.54 57.57
C ALA A 15 30.34 79.10 57.02
N GLU A 16 29.34 79.97 57.04
CA GLU A 16 28.02 79.73 56.44
C GLU A 16 28.12 79.59 54.92
N ALA A 17 28.86 80.48 54.24
CA ALA A 17 29.09 80.37 52.80
C ALA A 17 29.90 79.12 52.41
N GLU A 18 30.85 78.69 53.26
CA GLU A 18 31.60 77.44 53.06
C GLU A 18 30.69 76.22 53.26
N ALA A 19 29.83 76.23 54.28
CA ALA A 19 28.84 75.18 54.51
C ALA A 19 27.85 75.08 53.34
N GLU A 20 27.33 76.21 52.83
CA GLU A 20 26.47 76.23 51.64
C GLU A 20 27.16 75.68 50.39
N ARG A 21 28.46 75.99 50.20
CA ARG A 21 29.26 75.43 49.10
C ARG A 21 29.47 73.93 49.26
N ALA A 22 29.72 73.46 50.49
CA ALA A 22 29.87 72.03 50.78
C ALA A 22 28.56 71.27 50.54
N GLU A 23 27.43 71.80 51.01
CA GLU A 23 26.10 71.20 50.73
C GLU A 23 25.79 71.19 49.23
N ARG A 24 26.13 72.26 48.50
CA ARG A 24 25.94 72.30 47.05
C ARG A 24 26.79 71.26 46.34
N ALA A 25 28.05 71.12 46.73
CA ALA A 25 28.95 70.11 46.19
C ALA A 25 28.46 68.68 46.48
N GLU A 26 27.95 68.43 47.69
CA GLU A 26 27.37 67.13 48.04
C GLU A 26 26.11 66.83 47.22
N ARG A 27 25.21 67.80 47.06
CA ARG A 27 24.01 67.65 46.20
C ARG A 27 24.40 67.38 44.75
N GLU A 28 25.40 68.07 44.22
CA GLU A 28 25.91 67.84 42.86
C GLU A 28 26.54 66.44 42.73
N GLU A 29 27.26 65.95 43.75
CA GLU A 29 27.82 64.60 43.76
C GLU A 29 26.71 63.53 43.82
N GLN A 30 25.72 63.71 44.70
CA GLN A 30 24.56 62.83 44.78
C GLN A 30 23.77 62.81 43.46
N GLU A 31 23.61 63.96 42.81
CA GLU A 31 22.96 64.04 41.50
C GLU A 31 23.79 63.31 40.42
N ARG A 32 25.12 63.45 40.42
CA ARG A 32 26.00 62.70 39.52
C ARG A 32 25.88 61.19 39.73
N LYS A 33 25.87 60.72 40.99
CA LYS A 33 25.68 59.31 41.32
C LYS A 33 24.33 58.80 40.83
N ARG A 34 23.26 59.56 41.04
CA ARG A 34 21.92 59.22 40.55
C ARG A 34 21.87 59.12 39.02
N ARG A 35 22.49 60.06 38.30
CA ARG A 35 22.57 60.01 36.82
C ARG A 35 23.31 58.77 36.34
N LEU A 36 24.43 58.42 36.96
CA LEU A 36 25.18 57.19 36.64
C LEU A 36 24.35 55.93 36.90
N GLU A 37 23.62 55.89 38.02
CA GLU A 37 22.74 54.77 38.33
C GLU A 37 21.58 54.66 37.32
N GLU A 38 20.95 55.78 36.95
CA GLU A 38 19.91 55.83 35.92
C GLU A 38 20.44 55.34 34.56
N ASP A 39 21.65 55.72 34.17
CA ASP A 39 22.31 55.27 32.94
C ASP A 39 22.62 53.77 32.98
N HIS A 40 23.09 53.24 34.12
CA HIS A 40 23.29 51.80 34.30
C HIS A 40 21.98 51.00 34.21
N VAL A 41 20.89 51.53 34.77
CA VAL A 41 19.56 50.91 34.67
C VAL A 41 19.06 50.93 33.21
N ARG A 42 19.22 52.06 32.51
CA ARG A 42 18.88 52.17 31.08
C ARG A 42 19.68 51.19 30.24
N GLU A 43 20.98 51.08 30.47
CA GLU A 43 21.84 50.15 29.76
C GLU A 43 21.44 48.69 30.02
N ARG A 44 21.13 48.32 31.26
CA ARG A 44 20.64 46.98 31.60
C ARG A 44 19.33 46.67 30.86
N ARG A 45 18.36 47.59 30.88
CA ARG A 45 17.08 47.45 30.16
C ARG A 45 17.29 47.28 28.66
N ALA A 46 18.15 48.10 28.05
CA ALA A 46 18.47 48.00 26.63
C ALA A 46 19.15 46.67 26.26
N ARG A 47 19.99 46.11 27.14
CA ARG A 47 20.60 44.78 26.94
C ARG A 47 19.54 43.67 27.03
N ASP A 48 18.63 43.75 27.98
CA ASP A 48 17.57 42.76 28.16
C ASP A 48 16.54 42.82 27.00
N GLU A 49 16.20 44.01 26.53
CA GLU A 49 15.36 44.21 25.33
C GLU A 49 16.00 43.61 24.08
N LYS A 50 17.30 43.87 23.84
CA LYS A 50 18.04 43.23 22.74
C LYS A 50 18.04 41.70 22.82
N ARG A 51 18.18 41.13 24.02
CA ARG A 51 18.12 39.67 24.23
C ARG A 51 16.74 39.12 23.92
N PHE A 52 15.69 39.83 24.33
CA PHE A 52 14.31 39.47 24.04
C PHE A 52 14.01 39.51 22.54
N GLU A 53 14.40 40.58 21.84
CA GLU A 53 14.28 40.67 20.38
C GLU A 53 15.05 39.56 19.65
N GLU A 54 16.27 39.24 20.12
CA GLU A 54 17.05 38.14 19.55
C GLU A 54 16.36 36.79 19.75
N GLN A 55 15.77 36.55 20.92
CA GLN A 55 14.97 35.35 21.19
C GLN A 55 13.75 35.27 20.25
N GLN A 56 12.99 36.36 20.09
CA GLN A 56 11.87 36.40 19.15
C GLN A 56 12.30 36.14 17.70
N ARG A 57 13.41 36.72 17.26
CA ARG A 57 13.97 36.46 15.92
C ARG A 57 14.36 34.99 15.74
N ARG A 58 14.91 34.35 16.79
CA ARG A 58 15.23 32.90 16.76
C ARG A 58 13.97 32.05 16.67
N GLU A 59 12.91 32.40 17.41
CA GLU A 59 11.63 31.70 17.35
C GLU A 59 10.96 31.82 15.98
N ILE A 60 10.93 33.02 15.39
CA ILE A 60 10.39 33.23 14.04
C ILE A 60 11.14 32.39 13.01
N ARG A 61 12.48 32.37 13.07
CA ARG A 61 13.29 31.52 12.17
C ARG A 61 13.02 30.03 12.38
N ARG A 62 12.79 29.60 13.62
CA ARG A 62 12.44 28.20 13.92
C ARG A 62 11.09 27.83 13.33
N LEU A 63 10.08 28.68 13.50
CA LEU A 63 8.75 28.47 12.93
C LEU A 63 8.79 28.45 11.40
N GLN A 64 9.56 29.35 10.77
CA GLN A 64 9.76 29.34 9.32
C GLN A 64 10.36 28.02 8.84
N LYS A 65 11.43 27.54 9.48
CA LYS A 65 12.03 26.23 9.16
C LYS A 65 11.03 25.08 9.32
N GLU A 66 10.25 25.10 10.40
CA GLU A 66 9.22 24.09 10.65
C GLU A 66 8.12 24.11 9.57
N THR A 67 7.69 25.30 9.12
CA THR A 67 6.72 25.42 8.03
C THR A 67 7.26 24.97 6.67
N GLU A 68 8.54 25.24 6.38
CA GLU A 68 9.21 24.75 5.18
C GLU A 68 9.37 23.23 5.19
N GLU A 69 9.77 22.66 6.33
CA GLU A 69 9.87 21.22 6.50
C GLU A 69 8.49 20.54 6.38
N ALA A 70 7.45 21.11 6.98
CA ALA A 70 6.08 20.62 6.84
C ALA A 70 5.61 20.65 5.37
N ARG A 71 5.93 21.72 4.65
CA ARG A 71 5.63 21.83 3.21
C ARG A 71 6.41 20.79 2.39
N LYS A 72 7.67 20.53 2.74
CA LYS A 72 8.49 19.49 2.11
C LYS A 72 7.89 18.10 2.31
N ARG A 73 7.52 17.75 3.55
CA ARG A 73 6.86 16.47 3.86
C ARG A 73 5.55 16.28 3.08
N ARG A 74 4.74 17.33 2.92
CA ARG A 74 3.53 17.28 2.08
C ARG A 74 3.84 17.00 0.61
N LYS A 75 4.85 17.66 0.04
CA LYS A 75 5.29 17.39 -1.33
C LYS A 75 5.79 15.95 -1.51
N GLU A 76 6.61 15.46 -0.59
CA GLU A 76 7.07 14.07 -0.60
C GLU A 76 5.91 13.08 -0.53
N GLN A 77 4.88 13.38 0.28
CA GLN A 77 3.66 12.58 0.33
C GLN A 77 2.89 12.62 -1.00
N GLU A 78 2.69 13.81 -1.59
CA GLU A 78 2.02 13.98 -2.88
C GLU A 78 2.76 13.24 -4.01
N GLU A 79 4.10 13.30 -4.04
CA GLU A 79 4.93 12.58 -4.99
C GLU A 79 4.82 11.06 -4.82
N TRP A 80 4.84 10.58 -3.58
CA TRP A 80 4.63 9.17 -3.29
C TRP A 80 3.24 8.69 -3.71
N GLU A 81 2.18 9.45 -3.40
CA GLU A 81 0.82 9.13 -3.85
C GLU A 81 0.69 9.14 -5.38
N ALA A 82 1.34 10.09 -6.06
CA ALA A 82 1.37 10.16 -7.52
C ALA A 82 2.10 8.96 -8.13
N GLU A 83 3.21 8.51 -7.55
CA GLU A 83 3.93 7.33 -7.99
C GLU A 83 3.09 6.05 -7.83
N VAL A 84 2.40 5.91 -6.69
CA VAL A 84 1.48 4.80 -6.45
C VAL A 84 0.35 4.80 -7.49
N ARG A 85 -0.29 5.95 -7.74
CA ARG A 85 -1.31 6.08 -8.79
C ARG A 85 -0.77 5.75 -10.19
N ARG A 86 0.50 6.08 -10.48
CA ARG A 86 1.14 5.71 -11.75
C ARG A 86 1.28 4.20 -11.88
N LYS A 87 1.78 3.51 -10.85
CA LYS A 87 1.92 2.04 -10.85
C LYS A 87 0.59 1.33 -11.05
N PHE A 88 -0.48 1.79 -10.39
CA PHE A 88 -1.82 1.23 -10.61
C PHE A 88 -2.33 1.44 -12.03
N LYS A 89 -2.02 2.59 -12.66
CA LYS A 89 -2.39 2.83 -14.07
C LYS A 89 -1.62 1.91 -15.01
N GLU A 90 -0.33 1.71 -14.80
CA GLU A 90 0.50 0.79 -15.58
C GLU A 90 0.03 -0.66 -15.44
N GLU A 91 -0.29 -1.10 -14.22
CA GLU A 91 -0.86 -2.41 -13.96
C GLU A 91 -2.22 -2.59 -14.64
N ALA A 92 -3.11 -1.60 -14.54
CA ALA A 92 -4.41 -1.63 -15.21
C ALA A 92 -4.26 -1.72 -16.75
N GLN A 93 -3.29 -1.01 -17.33
CA GLN A 93 -2.98 -1.10 -18.76
C GLN A 93 -2.48 -2.50 -19.15
N MET A 94 -1.58 -3.10 -18.35
CA MET A 94 -1.09 -4.45 -18.59
C MET A 94 -2.21 -5.50 -18.53
N VAL A 95 -3.13 -5.36 -17.57
CA VAL A 95 -4.31 -6.23 -17.45
C VAL A 95 -5.22 -6.08 -18.66
N GLU A 96 -5.49 -4.86 -19.11
CA GLU A 96 -6.34 -4.62 -20.28
C GLU A 96 -5.68 -5.14 -21.57
N GLU A 97 -4.37 -4.96 -21.74
CA GLU A 97 -3.61 -5.53 -22.88
C GLU A 97 -3.68 -7.06 -22.86
N THR A 98 -3.54 -7.68 -21.70
CA THR A 98 -3.66 -9.14 -21.54
C THR A 98 -5.05 -9.62 -21.95
N ARG A 99 -6.09 -8.91 -21.49
CA ARG A 99 -7.48 -9.19 -21.84
C ARG A 99 -7.74 -9.03 -23.34
N GLN A 100 -7.14 -8.02 -23.98
CA GLN A 100 -7.23 -7.83 -25.43
C GLN A 100 -6.55 -8.96 -26.20
N ARG A 101 -5.37 -9.41 -25.75
CA ARG A 101 -4.68 -10.57 -26.35
C ARG A 101 -5.52 -11.84 -26.24
N GLU A 102 -6.16 -12.08 -25.10
CA GLU A 102 -7.06 -13.23 -24.93
C GLU A 102 -8.28 -13.14 -25.85
N ARG A 103 -8.89 -11.95 -25.98
CA ARG A 103 -9.99 -11.73 -26.94
C ARG A 103 -9.56 -12.00 -28.38
N GLN A 104 -8.39 -11.54 -28.78
CA GLN A 104 -7.85 -11.80 -30.12
C GLN A 104 -7.59 -13.29 -30.36
N LYS A 105 -7.06 -14.00 -29.37
CA LYS A 105 -6.87 -15.45 -29.45
C LYS A 105 -8.19 -16.20 -29.60
N LEU A 106 -9.21 -15.80 -28.83
CA LEU A 106 -10.54 -16.39 -28.93
C LEU A 106 -11.17 -16.12 -30.29
N ALA A 107 -11.07 -14.89 -30.80
CA ALA A 107 -11.57 -14.53 -32.13
C ALA A 107 -10.86 -15.33 -33.25
N SER A 108 -9.53 -15.44 -33.21
CA SER A 108 -8.77 -16.26 -34.16
C SER A 108 -9.18 -17.74 -34.09
N ASN A 109 -9.40 -18.27 -32.89
CA ASN A 109 -9.84 -19.65 -32.72
C ASN A 109 -11.27 -19.87 -33.22
N GLU A 110 -12.17 -18.90 -33.07
CA GLU A 110 -13.51 -18.94 -33.65
C GLU A 110 -13.48 -18.93 -35.18
N GLU A 111 -12.62 -18.11 -35.79
CA GLU A 111 -12.41 -18.08 -37.24
C GLU A 111 -11.89 -19.42 -37.77
N ASP A 112 -10.91 -20.03 -37.08
CA ASP A 112 -10.37 -21.35 -37.44
C ASP A 112 -11.45 -22.45 -37.37
N MET A 113 -12.27 -22.46 -36.32
CA MET A 113 -13.39 -23.40 -36.19
C MET A 113 -14.44 -23.21 -37.29
N GLN A 114 -14.76 -21.96 -37.65
CA GLN A 114 -15.67 -21.66 -38.76
C GLN A 114 -15.09 -22.13 -40.11
N ALA A 115 -13.80 -21.87 -40.35
CA ALA A 115 -13.12 -22.31 -41.56
C ALA A 115 -13.08 -23.85 -41.67
N GLU A 116 -12.82 -24.55 -40.57
CA GLU A 116 -12.86 -26.01 -40.52
C GLU A 116 -14.26 -26.55 -40.82
N PHE A 117 -15.30 -25.95 -40.24
CA PHE A 117 -16.68 -26.32 -40.50
C PHE A 117 -17.05 -26.18 -41.99
N LEU A 118 -16.68 -25.06 -42.61
CA LEU A 118 -16.90 -24.84 -44.04
C LEU A 118 -16.13 -25.84 -44.92
N ARG A 119 -14.87 -26.16 -44.56
CA ARG A 119 -14.10 -27.22 -45.23
C ARG A 119 -14.81 -28.57 -45.13
N GLN A 120 -15.36 -28.91 -43.96
CA GLN A 120 -16.09 -30.15 -43.77
C GLN A 120 -17.39 -30.19 -44.59
N GLN A 121 -18.12 -29.08 -44.70
CA GLN A 121 -19.28 -28.98 -45.61
C GLN A 121 -18.87 -29.20 -47.07
N ALA A 122 -17.84 -28.50 -47.55
CA ALA A 122 -17.35 -28.63 -48.91
C ALA A 122 -16.92 -30.07 -49.24
N GLN A 123 -16.23 -30.75 -48.33
CA GLN A 123 -15.87 -32.16 -48.48
C GLN A 123 -17.10 -33.08 -48.56
N ARG A 124 -18.15 -32.82 -47.78
CA ARG A 124 -19.40 -33.59 -47.85
C ARG A 124 -20.11 -33.37 -49.18
N GLU A 125 -20.12 -32.15 -49.70
CA GLU A 125 -20.70 -31.87 -51.02
C GLU A 125 -19.91 -32.53 -52.15
N GLN A 126 -18.57 -32.50 -52.10
CA GLN A 126 -17.73 -33.21 -53.06
C GLN A 126 -18.04 -34.70 -53.07
N ARG A 127 -18.11 -35.36 -51.90
CA ARG A 127 -18.51 -36.77 -51.80
C ARG A 127 -19.90 -37.03 -52.40
N ARG A 128 -20.89 -36.17 -52.12
CA ARG A 128 -22.23 -36.31 -52.72
C ARG A 128 -22.20 -36.21 -54.25
N ARG A 129 -21.36 -35.33 -54.82
CA ARG A 129 -21.19 -35.20 -56.28
C ARG A 129 -20.50 -36.43 -56.88
N GLU A 130 -19.44 -36.92 -56.25
CA GLU A 130 -18.74 -38.13 -56.67
C GLU A 130 -19.65 -39.36 -56.62
N GLU A 131 -20.40 -39.54 -55.52
CA GLU A 131 -21.40 -40.61 -55.40
C GLU A 131 -22.50 -40.51 -56.45
N ALA A 132 -22.98 -39.28 -56.75
CA ALA A 132 -23.97 -39.06 -57.80
C ALA A 132 -23.42 -39.43 -59.19
N GLN A 133 -22.19 -39.04 -59.51
CA GLN A 133 -21.52 -39.40 -60.75
C GLN A 133 -21.30 -40.92 -60.86
N GLN A 134 -20.86 -41.58 -59.79
CA GLN A 134 -20.71 -43.03 -59.76
C GLN A 134 -22.06 -43.74 -59.97
N ARG A 135 -23.13 -43.28 -59.32
CA ARG A 135 -24.49 -43.82 -59.52
C ARG A 135 -24.95 -43.64 -60.96
N GLU A 136 -24.68 -42.49 -61.57
CA GLU A 136 -25.00 -42.24 -62.97
C GLU A 136 -24.24 -43.19 -63.91
N GLN A 137 -22.93 -43.40 -63.68
CA GLN A 137 -22.14 -44.36 -64.44
C GLN A 137 -22.65 -45.80 -64.29
N GLN A 138 -22.99 -46.22 -63.06
CA GLN A 138 -23.57 -47.55 -62.81
C GLN A 138 -24.94 -47.70 -63.49
N ALA A 139 -25.78 -46.66 -63.47
CA ALA A 139 -27.08 -46.68 -64.15
C ALA A 139 -26.92 -46.81 -65.67
N ARG A 140 -25.94 -46.12 -66.26
CA ARG A 140 -25.60 -46.26 -67.69
C ARG A 140 -25.12 -47.67 -68.04
N GLN A 141 -24.20 -48.23 -67.25
CA GLN A 141 -23.73 -49.61 -67.45
C GLN A 141 -24.87 -50.64 -67.32
N ARG A 142 -25.80 -50.47 -66.37
CA ARG A 142 -26.99 -51.32 -66.25
C ARG A 142 -27.92 -51.21 -67.44
N ALA A 143 -28.09 -50.00 -67.99
CA ALA A 143 -28.92 -49.79 -69.18
C ALA A 143 -28.32 -50.45 -70.43
N GLU A 144 -26.99 -50.48 -70.56
CA GLU A 144 -26.32 -51.17 -71.67
C GLU A 144 -26.42 -52.71 -71.58
N VAL A 145 -26.34 -53.28 -70.37
CA VAL A 145 -26.39 -54.75 -70.18
C VAL A 145 -27.83 -55.29 -70.08
N GLY A 146 -28.80 -54.49 -69.66
CA GLY A 146 -30.18 -54.91 -69.36
C GLY A 146 -31.20 -54.81 -70.50
N GLY A 147 -30.77 -54.77 -71.76
CA GLY A 147 -31.65 -54.68 -72.94
C GLY A 147 -32.58 -55.88 -73.19
N GLU A 148 -32.48 -56.97 -72.41
CA GLU A 148 -33.39 -58.11 -72.50
C GLU A 148 -34.59 -57.95 -71.55
N ARG A 149 -35.71 -57.56 -72.17
CA ARG A 149 -37.06 -57.47 -71.62
C ARG A 149 -37.46 -58.77 -70.91
N HIS A 150 -37.54 -58.76 -69.58
CA HIS A 150 -38.31 -59.77 -68.86
C HIS A 150 -39.32 -59.15 -67.90
N ASN A 151 -40.59 -59.45 -68.23
CA ASN A 151 -41.80 -59.52 -67.43
C ASN A 151 -41.83 -58.78 -66.09
N ALA A 152 -42.72 -57.78 -66.05
CA ALA A 152 -43.31 -57.26 -64.84
C ALA A 152 -44.00 -58.39 -64.05
N PRO A 153 -43.73 -58.54 -62.74
CA PRO A 153 -44.67 -59.14 -61.82
C PRO A 153 -45.52 -58.03 -61.19
N GLU A 154 -46.77 -57.93 -61.65
CA GLU A 154 -47.86 -57.50 -60.77
C GLU A 154 -47.95 -58.50 -59.62
N HIS A 155 -48.02 -58.02 -58.38
CA HIS A 155 -48.49 -58.62 -57.13
C HIS A 155 -47.79 -57.79 -56.02
N SER A 156 -48.35 -57.41 -54.89
CA SER A 156 -49.66 -57.61 -54.27
C SER A 156 -49.69 -56.69 -53.05
N SER A 157 -50.89 -56.22 -52.69
CA SER A 157 -51.24 -55.64 -51.39
C SER A 157 -50.68 -56.42 -50.19
N GLY A 158 -50.41 -55.69 -49.10
CA GLY A 158 -50.10 -56.22 -47.78
C GLY A 158 -49.13 -55.28 -47.06
N GLY A 159 -49.56 -54.38 -46.17
CA GLY A 159 -50.15 -54.73 -44.88
C GLY A 159 -49.02 -55.10 -43.93
N GLY A 160 -48.69 -54.24 -42.97
CA GLY A 160 -47.58 -54.54 -42.05
C GLY A 160 -47.19 -53.41 -41.12
N ALA A 161 -48.13 -53.00 -40.27
CA ALA A 161 -47.83 -52.27 -39.07
C ALA A 161 -46.95 -53.13 -38.15
N HIS A 162 -45.66 -52.82 -38.03
CA HIS A 162 -44.81 -53.37 -36.97
C HIS A 162 -43.95 -52.26 -36.35
N SER A 163 -44.52 -51.73 -35.27
CA SER A 163 -43.85 -51.37 -34.03
C SER A 163 -42.54 -52.14 -33.81
N ARG A 164 -41.40 -51.46 -33.95
CA ARG A 164 -40.16 -51.84 -33.28
C ARG A 164 -39.52 -50.62 -32.66
N ALA A 165 -39.60 -50.61 -31.34
CA ALA A 165 -38.83 -49.79 -30.43
C ALA A 165 -37.37 -49.66 -30.91
N ARG A 166 -36.99 -48.45 -31.32
CA ARG A 166 -35.57 -48.12 -31.44
C ARG A 166 -35.10 -47.68 -30.06
N ALA A 167 -34.44 -48.64 -29.41
CA ALA A 167 -33.62 -48.43 -28.24
C ALA A 167 -32.74 -47.18 -28.41
N ALA A 168 -32.79 -46.31 -27.41
CA ALA A 168 -31.90 -45.17 -27.29
C ALA A 168 -30.44 -45.66 -27.35
N PRO A 169 -29.57 -45.00 -28.13
CA PRO A 169 -28.14 -45.26 -28.03
C PRO A 169 -27.69 -44.79 -26.64
N LYS A 170 -27.32 -45.75 -25.78
CA LYS A 170 -26.48 -45.47 -24.62
C LYS A 170 -25.19 -44.88 -25.15
N ALA A 171 -25.08 -43.56 -25.10
CA ALA A 171 -23.81 -42.87 -25.22
C ALA A 171 -22.92 -43.38 -24.08
N GLY A 172 -22.08 -44.36 -24.41
CA GLY A 172 -20.94 -44.76 -23.62
C GLY A 172 -20.06 -43.55 -23.48
N ARG A 173 -20.27 -42.85 -22.38
CA ARG A 173 -19.40 -41.81 -21.85
C ARG A 173 -18.08 -42.52 -21.58
N HIS A 174 -17.17 -42.41 -22.54
CA HIS A 174 -15.78 -42.81 -22.39
C HIS A 174 -15.25 -41.99 -21.21
N GLU A 175 -15.16 -42.65 -20.05
CA GLU A 175 -14.28 -42.26 -18.97
C GLU A 175 -12.84 -42.42 -19.48
N ASP A 176 -12.44 -41.53 -20.41
CA ASP A 176 -11.03 -41.27 -20.66
C ASP A 176 -10.50 -40.58 -19.41
N SER A 177 -10.09 -41.43 -18.50
CA SER A 177 -9.31 -41.14 -17.32
C SER A 177 -8.09 -40.30 -17.74
N PRO A 178 -8.01 -39.00 -17.41
CA PRO A 178 -6.78 -38.24 -17.58
C PRO A 178 -5.83 -38.58 -16.42
N ALA A 179 -5.42 -39.85 -16.34
CA ALA A 179 -4.38 -40.31 -15.43
C ALA A 179 -3.00 -39.89 -15.94
N ARG A 180 -2.81 -38.63 -16.34
CA ARG A 180 -1.47 -38.17 -16.79
C ARG A 180 -1.22 -36.66 -16.82
N THR A 181 -1.70 -35.87 -15.85
CA THR A 181 -1.11 -34.51 -15.67
C THR A 181 -1.21 -33.94 -14.24
N MET A 182 -1.26 -34.79 -13.20
CA MET A 182 -1.30 -34.34 -11.79
C MET A 182 0.10 -34.18 -11.15
N ARG A 183 1.13 -33.81 -11.91
CA ARG A 183 2.52 -33.74 -11.38
C ARG A 183 3.21 -32.38 -11.52
N ALA A 184 2.46 -31.29 -11.73
CA ALA A 184 3.03 -29.94 -11.78
C ALA A 184 2.37 -28.92 -10.82
N SER A 185 1.29 -29.28 -10.10
CA SER A 185 0.55 -28.33 -9.24
C SER A 185 0.93 -28.38 -7.75
N SER A 186 1.86 -29.26 -7.34
CA SER A 186 2.22 -29.44 -5.92
C SER A 186 3.18 -28.39 -5.36
N LEU A 187 3.69 -27.44 -6.18
CA LEU A 187 4.60 -26.39 -5.71
C LEU A 187 3.91 -25.06 -5.39
N SER A 188 2.63 -24.89 -5.75
CA SER A 188 1.87 -23.64 -5.48
C SER A 188 1.14 -23.64 -4.13
N THR A 189 0.78 -24.83 -3.62
CA THR A 189 0.05 -24.95 -2.34
C THR A 189 0.90 -24.61 -1.12
N GLY A 190 2.23 -24.73 -1.21
CA GLY A 190 3.15 -24.40 -0.12
C GLY A 190 3.15 -22.91 0.24
N LYS A 191 3.11 -22.01 -0.76
CA LYS A 191 3.11 -20.56 -0.53
C LYS A 191 1.82 -20.07 0.12
N LEU A 192 0.68 -20.62 -0.30
CA LEU A 192 -0.62 -20.27 0.28
C LEU A 192 -0.72 -20.73 1.75
N ARG A 193 -0.22 -21.93 2.06
CA ARG A 193 -0.17 -22.41 3.45
C ARG A 193 0.76 -21.58 4.33
N ALA A 194 1.96 -21.28 3.85
CA ALA A 194 2.89 -20.41 4.58
C ALA A 194 2.30 -19.01 4.84
N SER A 195 1.57 -18.44 3.87
CA SER A 195 0.86 -17.17 4.05
C SER A 195 -0.24 -17.26 5.11
N GLN A 196 -1.02 -18.34 5.11
CA GLN A 196 -2.10 -18.54 6.08
C GLN A 196 -1.56 -18.75 7.51
N GLU A 197 -0.48 -19.52 7.66
CA GLU A 197 0.20 -19.72 8.94
C GLU A 197 0.79 -18.40 9.47
N LEU A 198 1.38 -17.59 8.58
CA LEU A 198 1.89 -16.26 8.93
C LEU A 198 0.78 -15.33 9.46
N GLU A 199 -0.37 -15.29 8.79
CA GLU A 199 -1.52 -14.48 9.21
C GLU A 199 -2.07 -14.93 10.57
N GLN A 200 -2.20 -16.23 10.78
CA GLN A 200 -2.65 -16.78 12.06
C GLN A 200 -1.67 -16.47 13.20
N ALA A 201 -0.37 -16.59 12.95
CA ALA A 201 0.68 -16.26 13.92
C ALA A 201 0.66 -14.77 14.27
N ARG A 202 0.52 -13.89 13.27
CA ARG A 202 0.35 -12.43 13.49
C ARG A 202 -0.89 -12.13 14.33
N ALA A 203 -2.04 -12.74 14.00
CA ALA A 203 -3.27 -12.54 14.76
C ALA A 203 -3.16 -13.05 16.22
N ALA A 204 -2.45 -14.15 16.44
CA ALA A 204 -2.16 -14.65 17.79
C ALA A 204 -1.26 -13.67 18.57
N ALA A 205 -0.19 -13.17 17.95
CA ALA A 205 0.71 -12.20 18.57
C ALA A 205 0.01 -10.88 18.93
N LEU A 206 -0.88 -10.38 18.06
CA LEU A 206 -1.67 -9.18 18.33
C LEU A 206 -2.64 -9.36 19.50
N ARG A 207 -3.27 -10.55 19.63
CA ARG A 207 -4.10 -10.87 20.80
C ARG A 207 -3.28 -10.90 22.09
N GLN A 208 -2.08 -11.49 22.05
CA GLN A 208 -1.16 -11.47 23.19
C GLN A 208 -0.74 -10.04 23.55
N LEU A 209 -0.44 -9.19 22.57
CA LEU A 209 -0.14 -7.77 22.81
C LEU A 209 -1.30 -7.01 23.42
N ALA A 210 -2.54 -7.27 22.99
CA ALA A 210 -3.73 -6.66 23.58
C ALA A 210 -3.84 -7.01 25.08
N ALA A 211 -3.68 -8.28 25.44
CA ALA A 211 -3.68 -8.71 26.84
C ALA A 211 -2.56 -8.06 27.67
N LEU A 212 -1.39 -7.77 27.08
CA LEU A 212 -0.32 -7.04 27.76
C LEU A 212 -0.68 -5.58 28.04
N ARG A 213 -1.53 -4.96 27.24
CA ARG A 213 -1.95 -3.56 27.43
C ARG A 213 -2.90 -3.41 28.63
N ASP A 214 -3.65 -4.47 28.94
CA ASP A 214 -4.61 -4.49 30.05
C ASP A 214 -3.93 -4.65 31.42
N LEU A 215 -2.64 -4.98 31.46
CA LEU A 215 -1.89 -5.06 32.72
C LEU A 215 -1.63 -3.65 33.29
N PRO A 216 -1.93 -3.39 34.58
CA PRO A 216 -1.83 -2.05 35.16
C PRO A 216 -0.38 -1.58 35.37
N GLU A 217 0.50 -2.49 35.81
CA GLU A 217 1.89 -2.14 36.15
C GLU A 217 2.82 -2.11 34.93
N LYS A 218 3.57 -1.02 34.78
CA LYS A 218 4.53 -0.83 33.68
C LYS A 218 5.63 -1.89 33.66
N GLU A 219 6.13 -2.27 34.84
CA GLU A 219 7.19 -3.29 34.96
C GLU A 219 6.68 -4.68 34.56
N ALA A 220 5.46 -5.03 34.96
CA ALA A 220 4.79 -6.26 34.54
C ALA A 220 4.60 -6.29 33.01
N ARG A 221 4.17 -5.18 32.39
CA ARG A 221 4.08 -5.05 30.92
C ARG A 221 5.43 -5.26 30.24
N GLN A 222 6.49 -4.62 30.74
CA GLN A 222 7.84 -4.76 30.19
C GLN A 222 8.38 -6.19 30.30
N LYS A 223 8.18 -6.84 31.44
CA LYS A 223 8.60 -8.22 31.66
C LYS A 223 7.88 -9.17 30.72
N ALA A 224 6.56 -9.11 30.68
CA ALA A 224 5.75 -9.97 29.84
C ALA A 224 5.98 -9.72 28.33
N PHE A 225 6.26 -8.48 27.92
CA PHE A 225 6.68 -8.16 26.56
C PHE A 225 8.05 -8.78 26.19
N LYS A 226 9.02 -8.78 27.11
CA LYS A 226 10.31 -9.46 26.91
C LYS A 226 10.14 -10.98 26.77
N ASP A 227 9.28 -11.58 27.61
CA ASP A 227 8.96 -13.00 27.51
C ASP A 227 8.30 -13.35 26.17
N LEU A 228 7.40 -12.48 25.69
CA LEU A 228 6.76 -12.62 24.39
C LEU A 228 7.78 -12.53 23.22
N LEU A 229 8.72 -11.59 23.29
CA LEU A 229 9.81 -11.50 22.30
C LEU A 229 10.70 -12.75 22.32
N ARG A 230 10.97 -13.32 23.49
CA ARG A 230 11.76 -14.56 23.62
C ARG A 230 11.02 -15.76 23.04
N ALA A 231 9.70 -15.84 23.22
CA ALA A 231 8.87 -16.91 22.67
C ALA A 231 8.83 -16.88 21.14
N TRP A 232 8.75 -15.69 20.53
CA TRP A 232 8.71 -15.48 19.08
C TRP A 232 10.09 -15.27 18.42
N HIS A 233 11.19 -15.50 19.15
CA HIS A 233 12.53 -15.32 18.58
C HIS A 233 12.82 -16.39 17.51
N PRO A 234 13.45 -16.05 16.36
CA PRO A 234 13.72 -17.02 15.29
C PRO A 234 14.60 -18.20 15.73
N ASP A 235 15.56 -17.96 16.64
CA ASP A 235 16.41 -19.01 17.23
C ASP A 235 15.63 -20.10 17.97
N LYS A 236 14.50 -19.74 18.60
CA LYS A 236 13.65 -20.70 19.32
C LYS A 236 12.66 -21.43 18.41
N ASN A 237 12.48 -20.97 17.18
CA ASN A 237 11.49 -21.48 16.23
C ASN A 237 12.14 -21.84 14.87
N PRO A 238 13.08 -22.81 14.83
CA PRO A 238 13.83 -23.14 13.61
C PRO A 238 12.97 -23.76 12.51
N SER A 239 11.80 -24.32 12.84
CA SER A 239 10.85 -24.87 11.86
C SER A 239 10.09 -23.79 11.08
N SER A 240 10.02 -22.56 11.60
CA SER A 240 9.18 -21.48 11.06
C SER A 240 9.87 -20.11 11.18
N VAL A 241 11.15 -20.07 10.80
CA VAL A 241 12.01 -18.87 10.94
C VAL A 241 11.41 -17.63 10.28
N GLU A 242 10.83 -17.77 9.09
CA GLU A 242 10.21 -16.64 8.36
C GLU A 242 9.01 -16.06 9.12
N VAL A 243 8.13 -16.93 9.63
CA VAL A 243 6.95 -16.54 10.41
C VAL A 243 7.38 -15.89 11.73
N ALA A 244 8.30 -16.51 12.46
CA ALA A 244 8.84 -15.99 13.71
C ALA A 244 9.51 -14.61 13.50
N THR A 245 10.30 -14.45 12.43
CA THR A 245 10.95 -13.17 12.11
C THR A 245 9.95 -12.07 11.81
N ALA A 246 8.93 -12.36 10.99
CA ALA A 246 7.89 -11.39 10.65
C ALA A 246 7.06 -10.97 11.86
N VAL A 247 6.72 -11.92 12.75
CA VAL A 247 6.02 -11.62 14.01
C VAL A 247 6.93 -10.85 14.95
N PHE A 248 8.21 -11.21 15.06
CA PHE A 248 9.17 -10.52 15.92
C PHE A 248 9.35 -9.05 15.51
N GLN A 249 9.48 -8.77 14.21
CA GLN A 249 9.54 -7.40 13.68
C GLN A 249 8.26 -6.62 13.98
N LEU A 250 7.09 -7.25 13.84
CA LEU A 250 5.79 -6.65 14.21
C LEU A 250 5.74 -6.31 15.72
N LEU A 251 6.21 -7.21 16.59
CA LEU A 251 6.27 -6.95 18.02
C LEU A 251 7.21 -5.77 18.33
N GLN A 252 8.37 -5.70 17.67
CA GLN A 252 9.33 -4.61 17.87
C GLN A 252 8.77 -3.24 17.47
N SER A 253 7.99 -3.14 16.39
CA SER A 253 7.38 -1.87 15.98
C SER A 253 6.29 -1.41 16.97
N GLU A 254 5.54 -2.35 17.56
CA GLU A 254 4.52 -2.07 18.58
C GLU A 254 5.09 -1.75 19.97
N ARG A 255 6.38 -2.03 20.24
CA ARG A 255 7.04 -1.80 21.53
C ARG A 255 6.81 -0.39 22.08
N SER A 256 6.93 0.62 21.22
CA SER A 256 6.79 2.03 21.63
C SER A 256 5.36 2.41 22.02
N ARG A 257 4.35 1.64 21.59
CA ARG A 257 2.93 1.89 21.89
C ARG A 257 2.50 1.27 23.21
N ILE A 258 3.11 0.15 23.60
CA ILE A 258 2.74 -0.62 24.81
C ILE A 258 3.51 -0.14 26.04
N LEU A 259 4.75 0.34 25.85
CA LEU A 259 5.63 0.75 26.95
C LEU A 259 5.50 2.23 27.34
N LYS A 260 4.61 2.97 26.68
CA LYS A 260 4.20 4.31 27.12
C LYS A 260 3.37 4.17 28.39
#